data_AF-A0A7W6K9G5-F1
#
_entry.id   AF-A0A7W6K9G5-F1
#
_cell.length_a   1.000
_cell.length_b   1.000
_cell.length_c   1.000
_cell.angle_alpha   90.00
_cell.angle_beta   90.00
_cell.angle_gamma   90.00
#
_symmetry.space_group_name_H-M   'P 1'
#
loop_
_entity.id
_entity.type
_entity.pdbx_description
1 polymer ?
#
loop_
_entity_poly.entity_id
_entity_poly.type
_entity_poly.pdbx_seq_one_letter_code
_entity_poly.pdbx_strand_id
1 'polypeptide(L)' 'MKSSKTFVLTAIAAFSVIGMLSACSSVKPYQKSKLNDADMILSARKAQKFEQSFQLYREGASGANGGKSGGGCGCN' A
#
# COMPACT_ATOMS: atom_id res chain seq x y z
N MET A 1 -30.20 -19.66 27.12
CA MET A 1 -28.76 -19.52 27.43
C MET A 1 -27.83 -19.43 26.20
N LYS A 2 -28.13 -20.07 25.04
CA LYS A 2 -27.30 -19.94 23.82
C LYS A 2 -27.23 -18.50 23.28
N SER A 3 -28.37 -17.81 23.18
CA SER A 3 -28.45 -16.44 22.61
C SER A 3 -27.61 -15.39 23.37
N SER A 4 -27.56 -15.46 24.70
CA SER A 4 -26.75 -14.54 25.52
C SER A 4 -25.25 -14.75 25.33
N LYS A 5 -24.79 -16.01 25.19
CA LYS A 5 -23.37 -16.30 24.91
C LYS A 5 -22.96 -15.82 23.51
N THR A 6 -23.84 -15.97 22.52
CA THR A 6 -23.60 -15.46 21.16
C THR A 6 -23.52 -13.93 21.15
N PHE A 7 -24.40 -13.24 21.88
CA PHE A 7 -24.40 -11.78 21.98
C PHE A 7 -23.11 -11.24 22.65
N VAL A 8 -22.65 -11.89 23.72
CA VAL A 8 -21.40 -11.53 24.39
C VAL A 8 -20.19 -11.77 23.47
N LEU A 9 -20.15 -12.90 22.74
CA LEU A 9 -19.07 -13.20 21.79
C LEU A 9 -19.03 -12.19 20.62
N THR A 10 -20.20 -11.79 20.08
CA THR A 10 -20.26 -10.77 19.02
C THR A 10 -19.83 -9.40 19.51
N ALA A 11 -20.16 -9.03 20.76
CA ALA A 11 -19.75 -7.76 21.35
C ALA A 11 -18.23 -7.69 21.58
N ILE A 12 -17.62 -8.79 22.04
CA ILE A 12 -16.15 -8.88 22.21
C ILE A 12 -15.44 -8.78 20.85
N ALA A 13 -15.94 -9.46 19.82
CA ALA A 13 -15.39 -9.39 18.47
C ALA A 13 -15.47 -7.96 17.92
N ALA A 14 -16.63 -7.29 18.06
CA ALA A 14 -16.80 -5.90 17.61
C ALA A 14 -15.85 -4.93 18.32
N PHE A 15 -15.68 -5.08 19.64
CA PHE A 15 -14.74 -4.25 20.40
C PHE A 15 -13.28 -4.46 19.96
N SER A 16 -12.90 -5.71 19.66
CA SER A 16 -11.54 -6.02 19.18
C SER A 16 -11.24 -5.36 17.83
N VAL A 17 -12.19 -5.36 16.90
CA VAL A 17 -12.02 -4.76 15.57
C VAL A 17 -11.84 -3.25 15.68
N ILE A 18 -12.62 -2.58 16.53
CA ILE A 18 -12.52 -1.12 16.73
C ILE A 18 -11.14 -0.73 17.27
N GLY A 19 -10.57 -1.51 18.19
CA GLY A 19 -9.25 -1.24 18.75
C GLY A 19 -8.10 -1.34 17.73
N MET A 20 -8.24 -2.16 16.67
CA MET A 20 -7.19 -2.30 15.65
C MET A 20 -7.07 -1.10 14.72
N LEU A 21 -8.13 -0.30 14.55
CA LEU A 21 -8.11 0.88 13.68
C LEU A 21 -7.36 2.08 14.31
N SER A 22 -7.11 2.07 15.62
CA SER A 22 -6.42 3.17 16.32
C SER A 22 -4.92 3.25 16.07
N ALA A 23 -4.31 2.27 15.40
CA ALA A 23 -2.87 2.25 15.15
C ALA A 23 -2.41 3.17 13.99
N CYS A 24 -3.33 3.70 13.19
CA CYS A 24 -2.99 4.58 12.07
C CYS A 24 -2.70 6.01 12.57
N SER A 25 -1.46 6.48 12.42
CA SER A 25 -1.05 7.83 12.83
C SER A 25 -0.40 8.61 11.68
N SER A 26 -0.69 9.90 11.57
CA SER A 26 -0.02 10.77 10.60
C SER A 26 1.43 11.04 11.02
N VAL A 27 2.37 10.77 10.12
CA VAL A 27 3.80 10.95 10.36
C VAL A 27 4.23 12.36 9.99
N LYS A 28 5.00 13.00 10.88
CA LYS A 28 5.51 14.35 10.63
C LYS A 28 6.48 14.36 9.45
N PRO A 29 6.53 15.42 8.63
CA PRO A 29 7.34 15.44 7.40
C PRO A 29 8.81 15.04 7.57
N TYR A 30 9.45 15.46 8.67
CA TYR A 30 10.84 15.16 8.97
C TYR A 30 11.11 13.70 9.40
N GLN A 31 10.08 12.95 9.81
CA GLN A 31 10.20 11.53 10.12
C GLN A 31 10.04 10.67 8.86
N LYS A 32 9.40 11.20 7.82
CA LYS A 32 9.22 10.50 6.54
C LYS A 32 10.54 10.15 5.87
N SER A 33 11.60 10.93 6.07
CA SER A 33 12.94 10.61 5.55
C SER A 33 13.50 9.27 6.06
N LYS A 34 13.03 8.78 7.22
CA LYS A 34 13.41 7.47 7.77
C LYS A 34 12.51 6.33 7.28
N LEU A 35 11.36 6.66 6.71
CA LEU A 35 10.38 5.70 6.19
C LEU A 35 10.48 5.54 4.67
N ASN A 36 10.89 6.61 3.98
CA ASN A 36 11.04 6.64 2.54
C ASN A 36 12.27 5.83 2.13
N ASP A 37 12.05 4.61 1.63
CA ASP A 37 13.10 3.81 1.01
C ASP A 37 13.38 4.32 -0.42
N ALA A 38 14.62 4.19 -0.87
CA ALA A 38 15.00 4.47 -2.26
C ALA A 38 14.22 3.59 -3.26
N ASP A 39 13.82 2.38 -2.85
CA ASP A 39 13.00 1.48 -3.66
C ASP A 39 11.51 1.84 -3.71
N MET A 40 11.02 2.73 -2.83
CA MET A 40 9.64 3.22 -2.86
C MET A 40 9.43 4.36 -3.88
N ILE A 41 10.49 4.79 -4.57
CA ILE A 41 10.38 5.76 -5.65
C ILE A 41 9.70 5.05 -6.83
N LEU A 42 8.53 5.55 -7.21
CA LEU A 42 7.74 5.09 -8.36
C LEU A 42 8.41 5.55 -9.66
N SER A 43 9.66 5.18 -9.90
CA SER A 43 10.40 5.48 -11.11
C SER A 43 11.39 4.36 -11.34
N ALA A 44 11.43 3.82 -12.56
CA ALA A 44 12.37 2.76 -12.87
C ALA A 44 13.81 3.27 -12.77
N ARG A 45 14.66 2.43 -12.17
CA ARG A 45 16.11 2.68 -12.17
C ARG A 45 16.60 2.71 -13.62
N LYS A 46 17.68 3.46 -13.88
CA LYS A 46 18.25 3.58 -15.24
C LYS A 46 18.52 2.22 -15.91
N ALA A 47 18.97 1.24 -15.13
CA ALA A 47 19.23 -0.12 -15.60
C ALA A 47 17.97 -0.91 -16.00
N GLN A 48 16.81 -0.60 -15.40
CA GLN A 48 15.55 -1.33 -15.61
C GLN A 48 14.71 -0.77 -16.78
N LYS A 49 15.13 0.35 -17.39
CA LYS A 49 14.38 0.97 -18.50
C LYS A 49 14.19 0.02 -19.67
N PHE A 50 15.21 -0.76 -20.01
CA PHE A 50 15.14 -1.71 -21.12
C PHE A 50 14.12 -2.81 -20.85
N GLU A 51 14.16 -3.40 -19.65
CA GLU A 51 13.22 -4.44 -19.22
C GLU A 51 11.78 -3.90 -19.20
N GLN A 52 11.57 -2.68 -18.69
CA GLN A 52 10.27 -2.05 -18.68
C GLN A 52 9.75 -1.77 -20.11
N SER A 53 10.61 -1.32 -21.02
CA SER A 53 10.24 -1.13 -22.43
C SER A 53 9.87 -2.45 -23.11
N PHE A 54 10.60 -3.53 -22.80
CA PHE A 54 10.29 -4.87 -23.28
C PHE A 54 8.94 -5.37 -22.76
N GLN A 55 8.68 -5.24 -21.45
CA GLN A 55 7.41 -5.65 -20.83
C GLN A 55 6.23 -4.81 -21.35
N LEU A 56 6.42 -3.51 -21.55
CA LEU A 56 5.40 -2.64 -22.13
C LEU A 56 5.08 -3.03 -23.58
N TYR A 57 6.10 -3.33 -24.38
CA TYR A 57 5.92 -3.71 -25.78
C TYR A 57 5.28 -5.10 -25.93
N ARG A 58 5.72 -6.07 -25.11
CA ARG A 58 5.28 -7.46 -25.22
C ARG A 58 3.96 -7.73 -24.51
N GLU A 59 3.77 -7.19 -23.31
CA GLU A 59 2.63 -7.50 -22.42
C GLU A 59 1.64 -6.34 -22.29
N GLY A 60 1.97 -5.15 -22.83
CA GLY A 60 1.17 -3.93 -22.60
C GLY A 60 1.16 -3.48 -21.12
N ALA A 61 2.02 -4.07 -20.28
CA ALA A 61 2.04 -3.83 -18.85
C ALA A 61 2.69 -2.47 -18.57
N SER A 62 1.88 -1.51 -18.13
CA SER A 62 2.34 -0.22 -17.63
C SER A 62 2.16 -0.20 -16.11
N GLY A 63 3.18 -0.64 -15.37
CA GLY A 63 3.17 -0.55 -13.91
C GLY A 63 3.07 0.90 -13.42
N ALA A 64 2.79 1.08 -12.12
CA ALA A 64 2.75 2.38 -11.47
C ALA A 64 4.17 2.96 -11.33
N ASN A 65 4.70 3.52 -12.42
CA ASN A 65 6.12 3.87 -12.53
C ASN A 65 6.34 5.38 -12.62
N GLY A 66 5.35 6.19 -12.19
CA GLY A 66 5.42 7.66 -12.04
C GLY A 66 5.75 8.48 -13.30
N GLY A 67 5.99 7.83 -14.45
CA GLY A 67 6.31 8.44 -15.73
C GLY A 67 5.21 8.24 -16.77
N LYS A 68 5.35 8.88 -17.94
CA LYS A 68 4.34 8.86 -19.02
C LYS A 68 3.94 7.46 -19.51
N SER A 69 4.84 6.49 -19.42
CA SER A 69 4.62 5.11 -19.85
C SER A 69 4.12 4.18 -18.74
N GLY A 70 4.00 4.68 -17.50
CA GLY A 70 3.47 3.93 -16.37
C GLY A 70 2.01 4.29 -16.12
N GLY A 71 1.16 3.29 -15.87
CA GLY A 71 -0.26 3.46 -15.59
C GLY A 71 -0.50 3.28 -14.09
N GLY A 72 -1.20 4.23 -13.46
CA GLY A 72 -1.63 4.11 -12.07
C GLY A 72 -1.49 5.40 -11.27
N CYS A 73 -2.28 5.52 -10.20
CA CYS A 73 -2.07 6.53 -9.18
C CYS A 73 -0.83 6.12 -8.38
N GLY A 74 0.30 6.76 -8.66
CA GLY A 74 1.52 6.53 -7.93
C GLY A 74 1.37 7.04 -6.50
N CYS A 75 1.05 6.15 -5.56
CA CYS A 75 1.03 6.48 -4.13
C CYS A 75 2.46 6.43 -3.58
N ASN A 76 3.06 7.59 -3.29
CA ASN A 76 4.19 7.72 -2.36
C ASN A 76 3.68 8.40 -1.08
#